data_AF-A0A8J2YCK0-F1
#
_entry.id   AF-A0A8J2YCK0-F1
#
_cell.length_a   1.000
_cell.length_b   1.000
_cell.length_c   1.000
_cell.angle_alpha   90.00
_cell.angle_beta   90.00
_cell.angle_gamma   90.00
#
_symmetry.space_group_name_H-M   'P 1'
#
loop_
_entity.id
_entity.type
_entity.pdbx_description
1 polymer ?
#
loop_
_entity_poly.entity_id
_entity_poly.type
_entity_poly.pdbx_seq_one_letter_code
_entity_poly.pdbx_strand_id
1 'polypeptide(L)'
;MNQKQLLYHDFARTVNRTLGRTAVTVERIHRTVEEAKRVRQTGGTMALLQYVNGLSERLFSPVEVEKLKQSPRRTELSNRMLDLLVKEKVLTPSQAMMLKGMVR
;
A
#
# COMPACT_ATOMS: atom_id res chain seq x y z
N MET A 1 -9.77 13.41 -15.54
CA MET A 1 -8.89 12.57 -14.70
C MET A 1 -9.77 11.71 -13.80
N ASN A 2 -9.65 10.39 -13.83
CA ASN A 2 -10.51 9.49 -13.03
C ASN A 2 -10.16 9.63 -11.54
N GLN A 3 -11.14 9.58 -10.63
CA GLN A 3 -10.94 9.68 -9.18
C GLN A 3 -9.91 8.67 -8.65
N LYS A 4 -9.79 7.51 -9.30
CA LYS A 4 -8.75 6.50 -9.02
C LYS A 4 -7.33 6.98 -9.33
N GLN A 5 -7.14 7.63 -10.48
CA GLN A 5 -5.84 8.15 -10.88
C GLN A 5 -5.37 9.26 -9.94
N LEU A 6 -6.29 10.12 -9.46
CA LEU A 6 -5.98 11.14 -8.47
C LEU A 6 -5.47 10.52 -7.16
N LEU A 7 -6.15 9.48 -6.65
CA LEU A 7 -5.70 8.77 -5.45
C LEU A 7 -4.32 8.14 -5.60
N TYR A 8 -4.04 7.55 -6.78
CA TYR A 8 -2.74 6.93 -7.03
C TYR A 8 -1.64 7.98 -7.14
N HIS A 9 -1.92 9.12 -7.78
CA HIS A 9 -1.00 10.23 -7.85
C HIS A 9 -0.69 10.81 -6.46
N ASP A 10 -1.70 11.00 -5.63
CA ASP A 10 -1.52 11.53 -4.28
C ASP A 10 -0.73 10.57 -3.39
N PHE A 11 -0.99 9.26 -3.49
CA PHE A 11 -0.20 8.25 -2.78
C PHE A 11 1.26 8.24 -3.25
N ALA A 12 1.50 8.16 -4.56
CA ALA A 12 2.84 8.20 -5.15
C ALA A 12 3.60 9.46 -4.72
N ARG A 13 2.95 10.63 -4.78
CA ARG A 13 3.54 11.90 -4.36
C ARG A 13 3.94 11.88 -2.88
N THR A 14 3.09 11.35 -2.01
CA THR A 14 3.36 11.30 -0.57
C THR A 14 4.54 10.38 -0.28
N VAL A 15 4.56 9.17 -0.85
CA VAL A 15 5.67 8.21 -0.67
C VAL A 15 6.98 8.78 -1.21
N ASN A 16 6.98 9.32 -2.42
CA ASN A 16 8.18 9.88 -3.05
C ASN A 16 8.73 11.07 -2.28
N ARG A 17 7.86 11.92 -1.73
CA ARG A 17 8.27 13.03 -0.86
C ARG A 17 8.91 12.54 0.43
N THR A 18 8.36 11.49 1.05
CA THR A 18 8.93 10.89 2.26
C THR A 18 10.29 10.26 2.00
N LEU A 19 10.48 9.64 0.83
CA LEU A 19 11.73 8.98 0.46
C LEU A 19 12.77 9.93 -0.17
N GLY A 20 12.38 11.15 -0.54
CA GLY A 20 13.25 12.13 -1.20
C GLY A 20 13.64 11.76 -2.64
N ARG A 21 12.93 10.82 -3.27
CA ARG A 21 13.17 10.36 -4.64
C ARG A 21 11.91 9.75 -5.27
N THR A 22 11.93 9.52 -6.57
CA THR A 22 10.87 8.79 -7.28
C THR A 22 10.99 7.28 -7.01
N ALA A 23 10.41 6.81 -5.92
CA ALA A 23 10.40 5.39 -5.53
C ALA A 23 9.18 4.64 -6.08
N VAL A 24 8.04 5.31 -6.21
CA VAL A 24 6.76 4.74 -6.66
C VAL A 24 6.16 5.58 -7.78
N THR A 25 5.66 4.92 -8.81
CA THR A 25 4.87 5.52 -9.89
C THR A 25 3.42 5.08 -9.79
N VAL A 26 2.51 5.83 -10.42
CA VAL A 26 1.09 5.45 -10.55
C VAL A 26 0.93 4.07 -11.18
N GLU A 27 1.74 3.77 -12.20
CA GLU A 27 1.72 2.47 -12.85
C GLU A 27 2.16 1.35 -11.90
N ARG A 28 3.18 1.59 -11.06
CA ARG A 28 3.63 0.60 -10.08
C ARG A 28 2.58 0.34 -8.99
N ILE A 29 1.85 1.38 -8.57
CA ILE A 29 0.69 1.25 -7.66
C ILE A 29 -0.39 0.40 -8.33
N HIS A 30 -0.72 0.69 -9.58
CA HIS A 30 -1.71 -0.08 -10.33
C HIS A 30 -1.32 -1.56 -10.43
N ARG A 31 -0.07 -1.87 -10.80
CA ARG A 31 0.42 -3.25 -10.86
C ARG A 31 0.34 -3.95 -9.51
N THR A 32 0.66 -3.25 -8.43
CA THR A 32 0.56 -3.78 -7.05
C THR A 32 -0.88 -4.12 -6.67
N VAL A 33 -1.83 -3.26 -7.03
CA VAL A 33 -3.26 -3.50 -6.81
C VAL A 33 -3.73 -4.74 -7.58
N GLU A 34 -3.33 -4.86 -8.85
CA GLU A 34 -3.69 -6.02 -9.67
C GLU A 34 -3.05 -7.32 -9.16
N GLU A 35 -1.81 -7.28 -8.68
CA GLU A 35 -1.18 -8.42 -8.02
C GLU A 35 -1.93 -8.82 -6.75
N ALA A 36 -2.32 -7.86 -5.91
CA ALA A 36 -3.10 -8.13 -4.71
C ALA A 36 -4.46 -8.77 -5.03
N LYS A 37 -5.13 -8.34 -6.12
CA LYS A 37 -6.35 -9.00 -6.63
C LYS A 37 -6.09 -10.45 -7.02
N ARG A 38 -5.00 -10.73 -7.73
CA ARG A 38 -4.62 -12.10 -8.12
C ARG A 38 -4.28 -12.97 -6.92
N VAL A 39 -3.54 -12.46 -5.94
CA VAL A 39 -3.23 -13.19 -4.70
C VAL A 39 -4.52 -13.54 -3.95
N ARG A 40 -5.47 -12.61 -3.87
CA ARG A 40 -6.79 -12.88 -3.27
C ARG A 40 -7.54 -13.98 -4.02
N GLN A 41 -7.54 -13.96 -5.35
CA GLN A 41 -8.24 -14.94 -6.17
C GLN A 41 -7.64 -16.35 -6.03
N THR A 42 -6.32 -16.45 -5.90
CA THR A 42 -5.58 -17.73 -5.91
C THR A 42 -5.40 -18.32 -4.51
N GLY A 43 -5.08 -17.51 -3.51
CA GLY A 43 -4.76 -17.95 -2.15
C GLY A 43 -5.75 -17.50 -1.07
N GLY A 44 -6.83 -16.80 -1.47
CA GLY A 44 -7.85 -16.32 -0.54
C GLY A 44 -7.40 -15.19 0.38
N THR A 45 -8.16 -14.97 1.44
CA THR A 45 -7.97 -13.84 2.37
C THR A 45 -6.64 -13.90 3.12
N MET A 46 -6.23 -15.07 3.61
CA MET A 46 -5.00 -15.20 4.40
C MET A 46 -3.74 -14.90 3.58
N ALA A 47 -3.69 -15.39 2.34
CA ALA A 47 -2.58 -15.07 1.42
C ALA A 47 -2.54 -13.57 1.09
N LEU A 48 -3.70 -12.93 0.91
CA LEU A 48 -3.76 -11.49 0.70
C LEU A 48 -3.23 -10.72 1.92
N LEU A 49 -3.64 -11.09 3.14
CA LEU A 49 -3.16 -10.42 4.36
C LEU A 49 -1.64 -10.55 4.49
N GLN A 50 -1.07 -11.72 4.23
CA GLN A 50 0.38 -11.92 4.22
C GLN A 50 1.07 -11.10 3.14
N TYR A 51 0.52 -11.06 1.92
CA TYR A 51 1.03 -10.24 0.82
C TYR A 51 1.07 -8.76 1.19
N VAL A 52 -0.03 -8.22 1.74
CA VAL A 52 -0.13 -6.81 2.14
C VAL A 52 0.80 -6.49 3.31
N ASN A 53 0.94 -7.40 4.27
CA ASN A 53 1.81 -7.20 5.43
C ASN A 53 3.29 -7.09 5.03
N GLY A 54 3.75 -7.88 4.05
CA GLY A 54 5.12 -7.83 3.52
C GLY A 54 5.31 -6.91 2.31
N LEU A 55 4.32 -6.07 1.99
CA LEU A 55 4.32 -5.31 0.74
C LEU A 55 5.40 -4.23 0.72
N SER A 56 5.64 -3.58 1.85
CA SER A 56 6.66 -2.55 2.02
C SER A 56 8.05 -3.08 1.67
N GLU A 57 8.38 -4.26 2.21
CA GLU A 57 9.65 -4.95 2.03
C GLU A 57 9.85 -5.46 0.60
N ARG A 58 8.77 -5.69 -0.15
CA ARG A 58 8.83 -6.06 -1.57
C ARG A 58 8.98 -4.87 -2.50
N LEU A 59 8.40 -3.73 -2.11
CA LEU A 59 8.37 -2.52 -2.96
C LEU A 59 9.61 -1.64 -2.78
N PHE A 60 10.21 -1.66 -1.58
CA PHE A 60 11.27 -0.75 -1.19
C PHE A 60 12.51 -1.49 -0.71
N SER A 61 13.67 -0.84 -0.85
CA SER A 61 14.89 -1.36 -0.23
C SER A 61 14.80 -1.34 1.31
N PRO A 62 15.59 -2.16 2.03
CA PRO A 62 15.60 -2.15 3.49
C PRO A 62 15.82 -0.76 4.10
N VAL A 63 16.72 0.03 3.51
CA VAL A 63 17.01 1.41 3.95
C VAL A 63 15.78 2.31 3.82
N GLU A 64 14.97 2.11 2.78
CA GLU A 64 13.77 2.91 2.53
C GLU A 64 12.61 2.47 3.39
N VAL A 65 12.48 1.17 3.65
CA VAL A 65 11.54 0.64 4.63
C VAL A 65 11.83 1.27 5.99
N GLU A 66 13.09 1.34 6.41
CA GLU A 66 13.46 1.99 7.67
C GLU A 66 13.17 3.50 7.67
N LYS A 67 13.44 4.21 6.57
CA LYS A 67 13.04 5.62 6.42
C LYS A 67 11.53 5.81 6.51
N LEU A 68 10.73 4.92 5.91
CA LEU A 68 9.27 4.97 5.98
C LEU A 68 8.77 4.64 7.38
N LYS A 69 9.40 3.70 8.10
CA LYS A 69 9.09 3.37 9.49
C LYS A 69 9.41 4.51 10.46
N GLN A 70 10.52 5.22 10.23
CA GLN A 70 10.95 6.38 11.02
C GLN A 70 10.18 7.65 10.68
N SER A 71 9.41 7.66 9.58
CA SER A 71 8.61 8.82 9.20
C SER A 71 7.52 9.09 10.23
N PRO A 72 7.32 10.35 10.69
CA PRO A 72 6.17 10.70 11.51
C PRO A 72 4.83 10.45 10.79
N ARG A 73 4.86 10.22 9.47
CA ARG A 73 3.70 9.91 8.64
C ARG A 73 3.52 8.41 8.35
N ARG A 74 4.28 7.52 9.00
CA ARG A 74 4.21 6.05 8.82
C ARG A 74 2.76 5.53 8.87
N THR A 75 2.04 5.90 9.93
CA THR A 75 0.65 5.47 10.15
C THR A 75 -0.28 6.03 9.07
N GLU A 76 -0.12 7.30 8.70
CA GLU A 76 -0.91 7.92 7.64
C GLU A 76 -0.68 7.24 6.29
N LEU A 77 0.60 6.99 5.93
CA LEU A 77 0.99 6.33 4.69
C LEU A 77 0.42 4.92 4.58
N SER A 78 0.56 4.14 5.63
CA SER A 78 0.06 2.77 5.68
C SER A 78 -1.47 2.74 5.62
N ASN A 79 -2.14 3.62 6.36
CA ASN A 79 -3.59 3.74 6.33
C ASN A 79 -4.10 4.12 4.93
N ARG A 80 -3.46 5.09 4.26
CA ARG A 80 -3.81 5.49 2.90
C ARG A 80 -3.67 4.34 1.89
N MET A 81 -2.63 3.51 2.02
CA MET A 81 -2.47 2.33 1.18
C MET A 81 -3.60 1.31 1.42
N LEU A 82 -3.94 1.04 2.68
CA LEU A 82 -5.04 0.15 3.03
C LEU A 82 -6.38 0.68 2.53
N ASP A 83 -6.63 1.98 2.66
CA ASP A 83 -7.84 2.63 2.15
C ASP A 83 -7.93 2.54 0.62
N LEU A 84 -6.81 2.65 -0.08
CA LEU A 84 -6.73 2.45 -1.53
C LEU A 84 -7.10 1.03 -1.91
N LEU A 85 -6.59 0.02 -1.18
CA LEU A 85 -6.94 -1.39 -1.39
C LEU A 85 -8.42 -1.67 -1.09
N VAL A 86 -9.03 -0.99 -0.12
CA VAL A 86 -10.48 -1.08 0.14
C VAL A 86 -11.28 -0.46 -1.01
N LYS A 87 -10.89 0.71 -1.50
CA LYS A 87 -11.56 1.36 -2.64
C LYS A 87 -11.47 0.53 -3.93
N GLU A 88 -10.35 -0.18 -4.11
CA GLU A 88 -10.16 -1.12 -5.22
C GLU A 88 -10.83 -2.48 -4.97
N LYS A 89 -11.61 -2.62 -3.88
CA LYS A 89 -12.30 -3.84 -3.46
C LYS A 89 -11.37 -5.04 -3.26
N VAL A 90 -10.08 -4.78 -3.09
CA VAL A 90 -9.07 -5.79 -2.78
C VAL A 90 -9.23 -6.26 -1.34
N LEU A 91 -9.41 -5.30 -0.41
CA LEU A 91 -9.70 -5.57 1.00
C LEU A 91 -11.14 -5.18 1.34
N THR A 92 -11.71 -5.85 2.35
CA THR A 92 -12.90 -5.37 3.04
C THR A 92 -12.51 -4.31 4.08
N PRO A 93 -13.44 -3.45 4.52
CA PRO A 93 -13.20 -2.51 5.61
C PRO A 93 -12.72 -3.20 6.90
N SER A 94 -13.25 -4.39 7.22
CA SER A 94 -12.85 -5.19 8.38
C SER A 94 -11.41 -5.69 8.28
N GLN A 95 -10.99 -6.19 7.12
CA GLN A 95 -9.61 -6.63 6.87
C GLN A 95 -8.63 -5.44 6.96
N ALA A 96 -9.00 -4.29 6.40
CA ALA A 96 -8.20 -3.09 6.53
C ALA A 96 -8.07 -2.65 7.99
N MET A 97 -9.15 -2.68 8.78
CA MET A 97 -9.10 -2.34 10.20
C MET A 97 -8.17 -3.27 10.99
N MET A 98 -8.21 -4.57 10.71
CA MET A 98 -7.30 -5.55 11.30
C MET A 98 -5.83 -5.21 10.98
N LEU A 99 -5.51 -4.92 9.71
CA LEU A 99 -4.16 -4.55 9.29
C LEU A 99 -3.70 -3.21 9.89
N LYS A 100 -4.59 -2.21 10.01
CA LYS A 100 -4.28 -0.94 10.68
C LYS A 100 -3.88 -1.16 12.15
N GLY A 101 -4.45 -2.16 12.81
CA GLY A 101 -4.07 -2.56 14.18
C GLY A 101 -2.66 -3.15 14.27
N MET A 102 -2.18 -3.81 13.21
CA MET A 102 -0.84 -4.42 13.15
C MET A 102 0.28 -3.42 12.83
N VAL A 103 -0.06 -2.27 12.24
CA VAL A 103 0.89 -1.23 11.85
C VAL A 103 1.23 -0.26 13.00
N ARG A 104 0.59 -0.40 14.17
CA ARG A 104 0.91 0.39 15.36
C ARG A 104 2.36 0.23 15.82
#